data_AF-A0A937GCN6-F1
#
_entry.id   AF-A0A937GCN6-F1
#
_cell.length_a   1.000
_cell.length_b   1.000
_cell.length_c   1.000
_cell.angle_alpha   90.00
_cell.angle_beta   90.00
_cell.angle_gamma   90.00
#
_symmetry.space_group_name_H-M   'P 1'
#
loop_
_entity.id
_entity.type
_entity.pdbx_description
1 polymer ?
#
loop_
_entity_poly.entity_id
_entity_poly.type
_entity_poly.pdbx_seq_one_letter_code
_entity_poly.pdbx_strand_id
1 'polypeptide(L)'
;MSDTDVEASASPDELRDGIVAALTSDLGDGVVDSHVVSGDDVWVRVTAESWVAAGQALHRRGFTYFCFLSAIDWMPSPYGRGEDDPSADDDGDDTVDEMRPGYTGGDTRFQLLARVVDPQRHVGVTLKADVPEAADGSLAMPTWVPVYAGANWHERETAEMFGIAFIGHPDPRKMYLPGDFEGHPLRKDFPLLARMVKPWPGIVDVEPMPEKDEAAEGGTADDNATGETDGGATS
;
A
#
# COMPACT_ATOMS: atom_id res chain seq x y z
N MET A 1 -37.39 14.98 21.34
CA MET A 1 -37.29 14.97 19.87
C MET A 1 -36.29 13.87 19.56
N SER A 2 -36.77 12.68 19.20
CA SER A 2 -35.88 11.63 18.69
C SER A 2 -35.46 12.04 17.29
N ASP A 3 -34.17 12.26 17.10
CA ASP A 3 -33.55 12.12 15.79
C ASP A 3 -33.64 10.64 15.43
N THR A 4 -34.64 10.33 14.61
CA THR A 4 -34.65 9.08 13.87
C THR A 4 -33.71 9.30 12.70
N ASP A 5 -32.48 8.81 12.81
CA ASP A 5 -31.60 8.63 11.66
C ASP A 5 -32.32 7.74 10.65
N VAL A 6 -32.88 8.39 9.64
CA VAL A 6 -33.38 7.70 8.46
C VAL A 6 -32.13 7.25 7.72
N GLU A 7 -31.75 5.98 7.87
CA GLU A 7 -30.84 5.31 6.95
C GLU A 7 -31.39 5.54 5.55
N ALA A 8 -30.76 6.45 4.80
CA ALA A 8 -31.11 6.75 3.44
C ALA A 8 -30.90 5.46 2.64
N SER A 9 -32.00 4.81 2.24
CA SER A 9 -31.94 3.65 1.36
C SER A 9 -31.19 4.07 0.09
N ALA A 10 -29.97 3.58 -0.07
CA ALA A 10 -29.17 3.86 -1.26
C ALA A 10 -29.99 3.46 -2.49
N SER A 11 -30.07 4.35 -3.47
CA SER A 11 -30.72 4.02 -4.74
C SER A 11 -29.92 2.91 -5.42
N PRO A 12 -30.56 1.92 -6.07
CA PRO A 12 -29.87 0.84 -6.76
C PRO A 12 -28.84 1.40 -7.74
N ASP A 13 -27.61 0.89 -7.69
CA ASP A 13 -26.53 1.32 -8.58
C ASP A 13 -26.36 0.24 -9.65
N GLU A 14 -27.18 0.31 -10.69
CA GLU A 14 -27.26 -0.73 -11.74
C GLU A 14 -25.89 -1.10 -12.33
N LEU A 15 -24.95 -0.14 -12.40
CA LEU A 15 -23.60 -0.38 -12.86
C LEU A 15 -22.82 -1.27 -11.87
N ARG A 16 -22.78 -0.88 -10.59
CA ARG A 16 -22.02 -1.58 -9.54
C ARG A 16 -22.65 -2.92 -9.18
N ASP A 17 -23.97 -2.95 -9.05
CA ASP A 17 -24.74 -4.18 -8.84
C ASP A 17 -24.57 -5.14 -10.02
N GLY A 18 -24.54 -4.61 -11.25
CA GLY A 18 -24.25 -5.39 -12.46
C GLY A 18 -22.84 -6.00 -12.49
N ILE A 19 -21.84 -5.30 -11.94
CA ILE A 19 -20.47 -5.83 -11.80
C ILE A 19 -20.45 -7.01 -10.84
N VAL A 20 -21.07 -6.88 -9.67
CA VAL A 20 -21.17 -7.96 -8.68
C VAL A 20 -21.90 -9.15 -9.28
N ALA A 21 -23.09 -8.93 -9.87
CA ALA A 21 -23.88 -10.00 -10.49
C ALA A 21 -23.10 -10.74 -11.59
N ALA A 22 -22.32 -10.00 -12.39
CA ALA A 22 -21.51 -10.60 -13.45
C ALA A 22 -20.34 -11.44 -12.90
N LEU A 23 -19.71 -11.02 -11.79
CA LEU A 23 -18.69 -11.82 -11.11
C LEU A 23 -19.29 -13.07 -10.46
N THR A 24 -20.41 -12.93 -9.76
CA THR A 24 -21.13 -14.06 -9.16
C THR A 24 -21.57 -15.06 -10.24
N SER A 25 -22.00 -14.59 -11.41
CA SER A 25 -22.34 -15.48 -12.53
C SER A 25 -21.14 -16.24 -13.10
N ASP A 26 -19.94 -15.65 -13.10
CA ASP A 26 -18.73 -16.29 -13.63
C ASP A 26 -18.08 -17.25 -12.64
N LEU A 27 -18.11 -16.90 -11.35
CA LEU A 27 -17.35 -17.59 -10.30
C LEU A 27 -18.22 -18.48 -9.39
N GLY A 28 -19.55 -18.29 -9.40
CA GLY A 28 -20.47 -18.98 -8.51
C GLY A 28 -20.11 -18.76 -7.04
N ASP A 29 -19.97 -19.87 -6.31
CA ASP A 29 -19.56 -19.89 -4.90
C ASP A 29 -18.13 -19.36 -4.67
N GLY A 30 -17.39 -19.06 -5.75
CA GLY A 30 -16.13 -18.35 -5.71
C GLY A 30 -16.22 -16.90 -5.25
N VAL A 31 -17.40 -16.26 -5.33
CA VAL A 31 -17.68 -14.97 -4.68
C VAL A 31 -18.22 -15.24 -3.28
N VAL A 32 -17.47 -14.84 -2.26
CA VAL A 32 -17.82 -15.08 -0.85
C VAL A 32 -18.71 -13.98 -0.31
N ASP A 33 -18.36 -12.73 -0.59
CA ASP A 33 -19.15 -11.55 -0.16
C ASP A 33 -18.84 -10.35 -1.06
N SER A 34 -19.74 -9.37 -1.10
CA SER A 34 -19.58 -8.14 -1.87
C SER A 34 -20.15 -6.94 -1.14
N HIS A 35 -19.50 -5.79 -1.30
CA HIS A 35 -19.97 -4.52 -0.76
C HIS A 35 -19.94 -3.46 -1.86
N VAL A 36 -21.08 -2.81 -2.09
CA VAL A 36 -21.24 -1.76 -3.08
C VAL A 36 -21.39 -0.44 -2.35
N VAL A 37 -20.52 0.53 -2.68
CA VAL A 37 -20.70 1.93 -2.29
C VAL A 37 -21.20 2.68 -3.52
N SER A 38 -22.47 3.05 -3.53
CA SER A 38 -23.10 3.73 -4.66
C SER A 38 -22.34 5.00 -5.05
N GLY A 39 -22.04 5.15 -6.34
CA GLY A 39 -21.27 6.30 -6.84
C GLY A 39 -19.75 6.26 -6.58
N ASP A 40 -19.24 5.28 -5.82
CA ASP A 40 -17.80 5.13 -5.53
C ASP A 40 -17.24 3.83 -6.13
N ASP A 41 -17.04 2.78 -5.35
CA ASP A 41 -16.41 1.53 -5.82
C ASP A 41 -17.12 0.27 -5.31
N VAL A 42 -16.65 -0.87 -5.82
CA VAL A 42 -17.12 -2.20 -5.41
C VAL A 42 -16.00 -2.95 -4.71
N TRP A 43 -16.31 -3.59 -3.59
CA TRP A 43 -15.44 -4.54 -2.92
C TRP A 43 -16.02 -5.94 -3.08
N VAL A 44 -15.17 -6.90 -3.45
CA VAL A 44 -15.60 -8.30 -3.61
C VAL A 44 -14.56 -9.19 -2.95
N ARG A 45 -15.01 -10.04 -2.01
CA ARG A 45 -14.20 -11.12 -1.46
C ARG A 45 -14.44 -12.38 -2.27
N VAL A 46 -13.36 -13.00 -2.72
CA VAL A 46 -13.36 -14.25 -3.47
C VAL A 46 -12.55 -15.31 -2.76
N THR A 47 -12.82 -16.57 -3.07
CA THR A 47 -11.99 -17.68 -2.56
C THR A 47 -10.59 -17.63 -3.19
N ALA A 48 -9.61 -18.26 -2.52
CA ALA A 48 -8.24 -18.33 -3.02
C ALA A 48 -8.16 -19.01 -4.40
N GLU A 49 -8.97 -20.04 -4.63
CA GLU A 49 -9.07 -20.78 -5.89
C GLU A 49 -9.63 -19.92 -7.02
N SER A 50 -10.52 -18.98 -6.68
CA SER A 50 -11.18 -18.09 -7.63
C SER A 50 -10.38 -16.82 -7.92
N TRP A 51 -9.25 -16.60 -7.24
CA TRP A 51 -8.45 -15.38 -7.32
C TRP A 51 -8.06 -14.98 -8.75
N VAL A 52 -7.47 -15.90 -9.52
CA VAL A 52 -7.07 -15.62 -10.91
C VAL A 52 -8.29 -15.50 -11.83
N ALA A 53 -9.29 -16.36 -11.62
CA ALA A 53 -10.51 -16.34 -12.42
C ALA A 53 -11.25 -15.00 -12.27
N ALA A 54 -11.26 -14.41 -11.06
CA ALA A 54 -11.81 -13.09 -10.80
C ALA A 54 -11.06 -11.99 -11.55
N GLY A 55 -9.73 -11.97 -11.49
CA GLY A 55 -8.90 -11.04 -12.26
C GLY A 55 -9.16 -11.16 -13.77
N GLN A 56 -9.24 -12.38 -14.29
CA GLN A 56 -9.55 -12.62 -15.71
C GLN A 56 -10.97 -12.17 -16.08
N ALA A 57 -11.96 -12.43 -15.21
CA ALA A 57 -13.35 -12.04 -15.41
C ALA A 57 -13.52 -10.52 -15.47
N LEU A 58 -12.81 -9.80 -14.60
CA LEU A 58 -12.75 -8.33 -14.61
C LEU A 58 -12.05 -7.81 -15.87
N HIS A 59 -10.88 -8.37 -16.20
CA HIS A 59 -10.11 -7.94 -17.37
C HIS A 59 -10.93 -8.06 -18.67
N ARG A 60 -11.64 -9.18 -18.87
CA ARG A 60 -12.53 -9.39 -20.04
C ARG A 60 -13.67 -8.35 -20.13
N ARG A 61 -14.02 -7.69 -19.02
CA ARG A 61 -15.13 -6.74 -18.92
C ARG A 61 -14.73 -5.27 -19.00
N GLY A 62 -13.44 -4.98 -19.17
CA GLY A 62 -12.93 -3.61 -19.35
C GLY A 62 -12.09 -3.10 -18.18
N PHE A 63 -11.99 -3.84 -17.07
CA PHE A 63 -11.11 -3.52 -15.95
C PHE A 63 -9.66 -3.82 -16.29
N THR A 64 -9.10 -2.98 -17.15
CA THR A 64 -7.78 -3.14 -17.77
C THR A 64 -6.70 -2.33 -17.05
N TYR A 65 -7.10 -1.33 -16.24
CA TYR A 65 -6.17 -0.53 -15.46
C TYR A 65 -5.92 -1.19 -14.11
N PHE A 66 -4.72 -1.75 -13.94
CA PHE A 66 -4.27 -2.30 -12.67
C PHE A 66 -3.71 -1.18 -11.79
N CYS A 67 -4.21 -1.08 -10.55
CA CYS A 67 -3.78 -0.04 -9.60
C CYS A 67 -2.69 -0.55 -8.67
N PHE A 68 -3.00 -1.59 -7.88
CA PHE A 68 -2.07 -2.18 -6.93
C PHE A 68 -2.49 -3.60 -6.58
N LEU A 69 -1.52 -4.34 -6.03
CA LEU A 69 -1.73 -5.58 -5.29
C LEU A 69 -0.86 -5.50 -4.03
N SER A 70 -1.42 -5.89 -2.89
CA SER A 70 -0.74 -5.93 -1.59
C SER A 70 -1.43 -6.91 -0.66
N ALA A 71 -0.91 -7.12 0.55
CA ALA A 71 -1.53 -7.95 1.56
C ALA A 71 -1.73 -7.19 2.88
N ILE A 72 -2.62 -7.72 3.71
CA ILE A 72 -2.85 -7.27 5.08
C ILE A 72 -2.60 -8.45 6.02
N ASP A 73 -1.86 -8.20 7.09
CA ASP A 73 -1.73 -9.08 8.25
C ASP A 73 -2.68 -8.59 9.35
N TRP A 74 -3.77 -9.33 9.57
CA TRP A 74 -4.81 -9.05 10.55
C TRP A 74 -4.45 -9.48 11.97
N MET A 75 -3.23 -9.99 12.20
CA MET A 75 -2.78 -10.28 13.55
C MET A 75 -2.75 -8.98 14.38
N PRO A 76 -3.38 -8.94 15.57
CA PRO A 76 -3.18 -7.85 16.50
C PRO A 76 -1.69 -7.68 16.80
N SER A 77 -1.19 -6.45 16.80
CA SER A 77 0.22 -6.17 17.07
C SER A 77 0.60 -6.70 18.45
N PRO A 78 1.56 -7.63 18.58
CA PRO A 78 2.04 -8.10 19.89
C PRO A 78 2.82 -7.00 20.63
N TYR A 79 3.10 -5.88 19.96
CA TYR A 79 3.85 -4.73 20.49
C TYR A 79 2.95 -3.52 20.81
N GLY A 80 1.62 -3.68 20.85
CA GLY A 80 0.66 -2.60 21.11
C GLY A 80 0.38 -1.70 19.89
N ARG A 81 -0.48 -0.69 20.08
CA ARG A 81 -0.73 0.38 19.09
C ARG A 81 0.37 1.43 19.23
N GLY A 82 1.50 1.21 18.57
CA GLY A 82 2.63 2.16 18.56
C GLY A 82 2.39 3.47 17.81
N GLU A 83 1.26 4.13 18.04
CA GLU A 83 1.02 5.55 17.70
C GLU A 83 1.04 6.45 18.95
N ASP A 84 0.97 5.88 20.16
CA ASP A 84 1.02 6.66 21.40
C ASP A 84 2.43 7.15 21.71
N ASP A 85 2.51 8.38 22.20
CA ASP A 85 3.76 9.02 22.62
C ASP A 85 4.42 8.16 23.71
N PRO A 86 5.64 7.63 23.50
CA PRO A 86 6.31 6.78 24.48
C PRO A 86 6.69 7.52 25.78
N SER A 87 6.46 8.84 25.85
CA SER A 87 6.60 9.66 27.06
C SER A 87 5.28 9.92 27.81
N ALA A 88 4.14 9.51 27.24
CA ALA A 88 2.87 9.54 27.95
C ALA A 88 2.81 8.41 28.99
N ASP A 89 2.13 8.66 30.11
CA ASP A 89 1.85 7.62 31.09
C ASP A 89 1.00 6.52 30.42
N ASP A 90 1.34 5.25 30.67
CA ASP A 90 0.55 4.10 30.21
C ASP A 90 -0.83 4.15 30.90
N ASP A 91 -1.81 4.72 30.21
CA ASP A 91 -3.17 4.92 30.70
C ASP A 91 -3.93 3.58 30.88
N GLY A 92 -3.32 2.44 30.52
CA GLY A 92 -3.86 1.11 30.77
C GLY A 92 -5.14 0.79 29.99
N ASP A 93 -5.52 1.64 29.03
CA ASP A 93 -6.64 1.45 28.11
C ASP A 93 -6.18 0.84 26.78
N ASP A 94 -5.23 -0.10 26.84
CA ASP A 94 -4.83 -0.93 25.71
C ASP A 94 -5.85 -2.07 25.50
N THR A 95 -7.14 -1.72 25.53
CA THR A 95 -8.17 -2.66 25.10
C THR A 95 -7.97 -2.90 23.62
N VAL A 96 -7.43 -4.07 23.29
CA VAL A 96 -7.24 -4.50 21.90
C VAL A 96 -8.63 -4.63 21.28
N ASP A 97 -9.13 -3.57 20.65
CA ASP A 97 -10.33 -3.66 19.83
C ASP A 97 -10.17 -4.85 18.88
N GLU A 98 -11.21 -5.68 18.82
CA GLU A 98 -11.26 -6.80 17.89
C GLU A 98 -11.02 -6.26 16.47
N MET A 99 -9.90 -6.66 15.86
CA MET A 99 -9.50 -6.16 14.56
C MET A 99 -10.50 -6.65 13.51
N ARG A 100 -11.17 -5.72 12.83
CA ARG A 100 -12.22 -6.06 11.85
C ARG A 100 -11.63 -6.04 10.44
N PRO A 101 -11.83 -7.08 9.62
CA PRO A 101 -11.32 -7.14 8.25
C PRO A 101 -11.91 -6.11 7.26
N GLY A 102 -12.68 -5.13 7.73
CA GLY A 102 -13.36 -4.11 6.91
C GLY A 102 -14.45 -4.70 6.02
N TYR A 103 -14.65 -4.08 4.84
CA TYR A 103 -15.64 -4.54 3.88
C TYR A 103 -15.39 -5.98 3.45
N THR A 104 -16.49 -6.72 3.28
CA THR A 104 -16.55 -8.13 2.85
C THR A 104 -15.88 -9.14 3.79
N GLY A 105 -15.42 -8.72 4.97
CA GLY A 105 -14.90 -9.62 6.00
C GLY A 105 -13.58 -10.31 5.64
N GLY A 106 -13.25 -11.35 6.42
CA GLY A 106 -12.04 -12.14 6.30
C GLY A 106 -11.97 -13.26 7.33
N ASP A 107 -11.46 -14.41 6.89
CA ASP A 107 -11.45 -15.65 7.69
C ASP A 107 -10.03 -16.11 8.03
N THR A 108 -9.00 -15.45 7.47
CA THR A 108 -7.58 -15.81 7.65
C THR A 108 -6.75 -14.64 8.15
N ARG A 109 -5.58 -14.95 8.74
CA ARG A 109 -4.62 -13.93 9.20
C ARG A 109 -4.17 -13.03 8.06
N PHE A 110 -3.85 -13.61 6.91
CA PHE A 110 -3.36 -12.88 5.75
C PHE A 110 -4.45 -12.76 4.70
N GLN A 111 -4.74 -11.53 4.29
CA GLN A 111 -5.60 -11.28 3.14
C GLN A 111 -4.82 -10.61 2.02
N LEU A 112 -5.02 -11.08 0.80
CA LEU A 112 -4.50 -10.46 -0.40
C LEU A 112 -5.55 -9.49 -0.94
N LEU A 113 -5.12 -8.29 -1.33
CA LEU A 113 -5.96 -7.25 -1.93
C LEU A 113 -5.39 -6.83 -3.27
N ALA A 114 -6.25 -6.62 -4.25
CA ALA A 114 -5.86 -6.01 -5.50
C ALA A 114 -6.98 -5.12 -6.02
N ARG A 115 -6.58 -3.99 -6.61
CA ARG A 115 -7.52 -3.02 -7.18
C ARG A 115 -7.32 -2.87 -8.67
N VAL A 116 -8.42 -2.93 -9.40
CA VAL A 116 -8.47 -2.72 -10.86
C VAL A 116 -9.60 -1.76 -11.21
N VAL A 117 -9.44 -1.01 -12.29
CA VAL A 117 -10.36 0.05 -12.70
C VAL A 117 -10.74 -0.15 -14.17
N ASP A 118 -12.02 0.10 -14.48
CA ASP A 118 -12.49 0.36 -15.83
C ASP A 118 -12.37 1.88 -16.09
N PRO A 119 -11.36 2.31 -16.87
CA PRO A 119 -11.13 3.73 -17.13
C PRO A 119 -12.17 4.36 -18.08
N GLN A 120 -13.03 3.57 -18.74
CA GLN A 120 -14.10 4.10 -19.59
C GLN A 120 -15.35 4.40 -18.78
N ARG A 121 -15.66 3.55 -17.79
CA ARG A 121 -16.83 3.70 -16.91
C ARG A 121 -16.53 4.42 -15.60
N HIS A 122 -15.24 4.68 -15.33
CA HIS A 122 -14.75 5.36 -14.14
C HIS A 122 -15.20 4.67 -12.85
N VAL A 123 -15.07 3.34 -12.82
CA VAL A 123 -15.45 2.49 -11.68
C VAL A 123 -14.32 1.53 -11.33
N GLY A 124 -14.01 1.42 -10.05
CA GLY A 124 -13.02 0.48 -9.53
C GLY A 124 -13.64 -0.71 -8.81
N VAL A 125 -12.90 -1.83 -8.85
CA VAL A 125 -13.19 -3.03 -8.07
C VAL A 125 -11.96 -3.33 -7.22
N THR A 126 -12.17 -3.44 -5.92
CA THR A 126 -11.18 -3.94 -4.97
C THR A 126 -11.51 -5.40 -4.66
N LEU A 127 -10.69 -6.31 -5.18
CA LEU A 127 -10.77 -7.73 -4.86
C LEU A 127 -10.01 -8.03 -3.58
N LYS A 128 -10.59 -8.89 -2.74
CA LYS A 128 -9.97 -9.47 -1.56
C LYS A 128 -10.00 -10.99 -1.65
N ALA A 129 -8.96 -11.65 -1.19
CA ALA A 129 -8.95 -13.10 -0.99
C ALA A 129 -8.25 -13.46 0.32
N ASP A 130 -8.81 -14.41 1.03
CA ASP A 130 -8.17 -15.03 2.18
C ASP A 130 -7.01 -15.92 1.71
N VAL A 131 -5.85 -15.77 2.34
CA VAL A 131 -4.64 -16.52 1.96
C VAL A 131 -4.55 -17.73 2.88
N PRO A 132 -4.73 -18.95 2.34
CA PRO A 132 -4.66 -20.16 3.15
C PRO A 132 -3.23 -20.40 3.63
N GLU A 133 -3.09 -20.76 4.90
CA GLU A 133 -1.82 -21.21 5.48
C GLU A 133 -1.71 -22.73 5.35
N ALA A 134 -0.62 -23.20 4.74
CA ALA A 134 -0.33 -24.62 4.64
C ALA A 134 0.13 -25.19 5.99
N ALA A 135 0.15 -26.53 6.10
CA ALA A 135 0.53 -27.21 7.35
C ALA A 135 1.97 -26.91 7.82
N ASP A 136 2.85 -26.47 6.92
CA ASP A 136 4.22 -26.04 7.20
C ASP A 136 4.36 -24.54 7.45
N GLY A 137 3.25 -23.79 7.52
CA GLY A 137 3.21 -22.35 7.70
C GLY A 137 3.49 -21.55 6.43
N SER A 138 3.62 -22.20 5.26
CA SER A 138 3.82 -21.48 4.00
C SER A 138 2.53 -20.84 3.49
N LEU A 139 2.67 -19.68 2.86
CA LEU A 139 1.59 -18.91 2.25
C LEU A 139 1.84 -18.84 0.74
N ALA A 140 0.84 -19.18 -0.06
CA ALA A 140 0.94 -19.11 -1.50
C ALA A 140 -0.38 -18.72 -2.17
N MET A 141 -0.28 -17.91 -3.22
CA MET A 141 -1.39 -17.51 -4.07
C MET A 141 -1.00 -17.64 -5.54
N PRO A 142 -1.93 -17.86 -6.47
CA PRO A 142 -1.61 -17.89 -7.89
C PRO A 142 -1.36 -16.48 -8.45
N THR A 143 -0.42 -16.34 -9.39
CA THR A 143 -0.02 -15.06 -9.98
C THR A 143 -1.12 -14.44 -10.86
N TRP A 144 -1.24 -13.11 -10.81
CA TRP A 144 -2.00 -12.29 -11.75
C TRP A 144 -1.18 -11.74 -12.91
N VAL A 145 0.15 -11.95 -12.94
CA VAL A 145 1.03 -11.44 -14.02
C VAL A 145 0.53 -11.76 -15.44
N PRO A 146 -0.01 -12.96 -15.74
CA PRO A 146 -0.57 -13.26 -17.07
C PRO A 146 -1.81 -12.43 -17.43
N VAL A 147 -2.50 -11.86 -16.44
CA VAL A 147 -3.69 -11.02 -16.60
C VAL A 147 -3.31 -9.54 -16.63
N TYR A 148 -2.45 -9.13 -15.70
CA TYR A 148 -2.01 -7.76 -15.50
C TYR A 148 -0.48 -7.72 -15.40
N ALA A 149 0.20 -7.22 -16.43
CA ALA A 149 1.66 -7.12 -16.43
C ALA A 149 2.20 -6.28 -15.25
N GLY A 150 1.45 -5.27 -14.81
CA GLY A 150 1.78 -4.45 -13.65
C GLY A 150 1.84 -5.21 -12.31
N ALA A 151 1.18 -6.37 -12.21
CA ALA A 151 1.20 -7.19 -11.00
C ALA A 151 2.60 -7.72 -10.65
N ASN A 152 3.53 -7.79 -11.61
CA ASN A 152 4.86 -8.37 -11.41
C ASN A 152 5.62 -7.72 -10.23
N TRP A 153 5.67 -6.39 -10.20
CA TRP A 153 6.35 -5.67 -9.12
C TRP A 153 5.62 -5.84 -7.79
N HIS A 154 4.30 -5.69 -7.79
CA HIS A 154 3.48 -5.79 -6.58
C HIS A 154 3.50 -7.19 -5.93
N GLU A 155 3.51 -8.24 -6.75
CA GLU A 155 3.61 -9.62 -6.27
C GLU A 155 4.98 -9.90 -5.66
N ARG A 156 6.06 -9.37 -6.24
CA ARG A 156 7.41 -9.48 -5.68
C ARG A 156 7.52 -8.72 -4.35
N GLU A 157 6.96 -7.52 -4.28
CA GLU A 157 6.91 -6.73 -3.04
C GLU A 157 6.13 -7.48 -1.96
N THR A 158 4.95 -8.00 -2.30
CA THR A 158 4.09 -8.73 -1.36
C THR A 158 4.78 -10.02 -0.88
N ALA A 159 5.45 -10.74 -1.78
CA ALA A 159 6.22 -11.93 -1.43
C ALA A 159 7.38 -11.61 -0.49
N GLU A 160 8.06 -10.49 -0.73
CA GLU A 160 9.19 -10.06 0.10
C GLU A 160 8.75 -9.54 1.47
N MET A 161 7.72 -8.69 1.50
CA MET A 161 7.26 -7.98 2.70
C MET A 161 6.35 -8.80 3.61
N PHE A 162 5.53 -9.70 3.03
CA PHE A 162 4.56 -10.52 3.77
C PHE A 162 4.84 -12.02 3.65
N GLY A 163 5.78 -12.46 2.82
CA GLY A 163 6.12 -13.89 2.66
C GLY A 163 5.05 -14.72 1.97
N ILE A 164 4.24 -14.10 1.11
CA ILE A 164 3.22 -14.79 0.30
C ILE A 164 3.81 -15.09 -1.07
N ALA A 165 4.06 -16.36 -1.37
CA ALA A 165 4.65 -16.77 -2.65
C ALA A 165 3.60 -16.74 -3.77
N PHE A 166 4.01 -16.32 -4.98
CA PHE A 166 3.12 -16.30 -6.15
C PHE A 166 3.43 -17.44 -7.13
N ILE A 167 2.53 -18.43 -7.20
CA ILE A 167 2.69 -19.61 -8.05
C ILE A 167 2.51 -19.21 -9.52
N GLY A 168 3.51 -19.53 -10.34
CA GLY A 168 3.55 -19.18 -11.77
C GLY A 168 4.15 -17.81 -12.08
N HIS A 169 4.63 -17.08 -11.08
CA HIS A 169 5.28 -15.78 -11.29
C HIS A 169 6.61 -15.95 -12.08
N PRO A 170 6.87 -15.14 -13.13
CA PRO A 170 8.02 -15.35 -14.02
C PRO A 170 9.37 -15.00 -13.40
N ASP A 171 9.41 -14.11 -12.40
CA ASP A 171 10.66 -13.63 -11.78
C ASP A 171 10.53 -13.34 -10.26
N PRO A 172 10.46 -14.37 -9.40
CA PRO A 172 10.19 -14.21 -7.97
C PRO A 172 11.45 -13.82 -7.17
N ARG A 173 12.16 -12.77 -7.60
CA ARG A 173 13.34 -12.25 -6.89
C ARG A 173 13.00 -11.05 -6.02
N LYS A 174 13.65 -10.97 -4.85
CA LYS A 174 13.64 -9.81 -3.93
C LYS A 174 13.92 -8.50 -4.67
N MET A 175 13.31 -7.41 -4.24
CA MET A 175 13.45 -6.07 -4.84
C MET A 175 14.09 -5.08 -3.89
N TYR A 176 13.68 -5.08 -2.63
CA TYR A 176 14.04 -4.04 -1.67
C TYR A 176 15.08 -4.50 -0.65
N LEU A 177 14.97 -5.73 -0.17
CA LEU A 177 15.78 -6.27 0.90
C LEU A 177 17.07 -6.87 0.35
N PRO A 178 18.16 -6.79 1.11
CA PRO A 178 19.37 -7.55 0.84
C PRO A 178 19.08 -9.05 0.66
N GLY A 179 19.89 -9.72 -0.15
CA GLY A 179 19.69 -11.14 -0.47
C GLY A 179 19.70 -12.04 0.77
N ASP A 180 20.55 -11.71 1.73
CA ASP A 180 20.75 -12.36 3.03
C ASP A 180 19.77 -11.91 4.13
N PHE A 181 18.86 -10.97 3.83
CA PHE A 181 17.85 -10.57 4.80
C PHE A 181 16.89 -11.72 5.12
N GLU A 182 16.72 -12.01 6.41
CA GLU A 182 15.81 -13.03 6.93
C GLU A 182 14.56 -12.37 7.52
N GLY A 183 13.38 -12.83 7.09
CA GLY A 183 12.08 -12.39 7.59
C GLY A 183 11.32 -11.43 6.66
N HIS A 184 10.21 -10.90 7.18
CA HIS A 184 9.17 -10.22 6.41
C HIS A 184 8.73 -8.94 7.13
N PRO A 185 9.32 -7.77 6.78
CA PRO A 185 9.21 -6.55 7.59
C PRO A 185 7.80 -6.02 7.84
N LEU A 186 6.82 -6.33 6.98
CA LEU A 186 5.44 -5.85 7.13
C LEU A 186 4.53 -6.83 7.90
N ARG A 187 5.05 -7.99 8.33
CA ARG A 187 4.32 -8.85 9.26
C ARG A 187 4.34 -8.25 10.66
N LYS A 188 3.24 -8.42 11.39
CA LYS A 188 3.06 -7.86 12.74
C LYS A 188 3.94 -8.55 13.79
N ASP A 189 4.40 -9.77 13.53
CA ASP A 189 5.32 -10.54 14.37
C ASP A 189 6.79 -10.23 14.09
N PHE A 190 7.11 -9.44 13.05
CA PHE A 190 8.50 -9.12 12.73
C PHE A 190 9.04 -8.01 13.66
N PRO A 191 10.11 -8.27 14.44
CA PRO A 191 10.67 -7.28 15.35
C PRO A 191 11.43 -6.21 14.57
N LEU A 192 10.84 -5.01 14.48
CA LEU A 192 11.54 -3.85 13.94
C LEU A 192 12.48 -3.29 15.02
N LEU A 193 13.76 -3.72 14.99
CA LEU A 193 14.80 -3.23 15.91
C LEU A 193 14.89 -1.69 15.96
N ALA A 194 14.55 -1.00 14.87
CA ALA A 194 14.47 0.47 14.83
C ALA A 194 13.50 1.05 15.89
N ARG A 195 12.39 0.37 16.19
CA ARG A 195 11.46 0.76 17.26
C ARG A 195 11.99 0.47 18.67
N MET A 196 12.94 -0.45 18.79
CA MET A 196 13.50 -0.84 20.09
C MET A 196 14.74 -0.03 20.48
N VAL A 197 15.46 0.55 19.52
CA VAL A 197 16.83 1.06 19.75
C VAL A 197 16.92 2.59 19.81
N LYS A 198 15.98 3.35 19.22
CA LYS A 198 16.00 4.81 19.29
C LYS A 198 14.68 5.36 19.84
N PRO A 199 14.66 5.98 21.05
CA PRO A 199 13.52 6.77 21.47
C PRO A 199 13.31 7.93 20.49
N TRP A 200 12.05 8.19 20.19
CA TRP A 200 11.65 9.29 19.31
C TRP A 200 11.82 10.64 20.05
N PRO A 201 12.14 11.76 19.34
CA PRO A 201 12.59 11.83 17.96
C PRO A 201 14.08 11.54 17.97
N GLY A 202 14.53 10.49 17.27
CA GLY A 202 15.97 10.27 17.13
C GLY A 202 16.60 11.54 16.56
N ILE A 203 17.35 12.27 17.38
CA ILE A 203 18.05 13.49 16.97
C ILE A 203 18.82 13.14 15.70
N VAL A 204 18.46 13.81 14.62
CA VAL A 204 19.30 13.85 13.42
C VAL A 204 20.48 14.72 13.84
N ASP A 205 21.67 14.12 13.94
CA ASP A 205 22.90 14.90 14.06
C ASP A 205 23.05 15.69 12.75
N VAL A 206 22.47 16.90 12.73
CA VAL A 206 22.70 17.87 11.68
C VAL A 206 24.07 18.44 11.97
N GLU A 207 25.09 17.95 11.27
CA GLU A 207 26.40 18.61 11.29
C GLU A 207 26.20 20.08 10.92
N PRO A 208 26.69 21.04 11.73
CA PRO A 208 26.56 22.44 11.40
C PRO A 208 27.25 22.71 10.06
N MET A 209 26.58 23.47 9.19
CA MET A 209 27.18 23.90 7.93
C MET A 209 28.55 24.52 8.21
N PRO A 210 29.61 24.15 7.45
CA PRO A 210 30.93 24.73 7.65
C PRO A 210 30.82 26.26 7.53
N GLU A 211 31.34 26.96 8.55
CA GLU A 211 31.39 28.42 8.53
C GLU A 211 32.17 28.86 7.29
N LYS A 212 31.58 29.78 6.54
CA LYS A 212 32.27 30.42 5.41
C LYS A 212 33.34 31.31 6.03
N ASP A 213 34.61 30.98 5.83
CA ASP A 213 35.74 31.78 6.30
C ASP A 213 35.63 33.23 5.78
N GLU A 214 35.10 34.14 6.58
CA GLU A 214 35.29 35.58 6.40
C GLU A 214 36.60 35.98 7.08
N ALA A 215 37.70 35.86 6.35
CA ALA A 215 38.96 36.50 6.68
C ALA A 215 39.62 37.03 5.42
N ALA A 216 39.05 38.09 4.87
CA ALA A 216 39.75 38.99 3.97
C ALA A 216 39.64 40.41 4.52
N GLU A 217 40.51 40.76 5.47
CA GLU A 217 40.91 42.16 5.64
C GLU A 217 42.43 42.27 5.80
N GLY A 218 43.03 42.98 4.86
CA GLY A 218 44.45 43.31 4.77
C GLY A 218 44.66 44.26 3.60
N GLY A 219 44.28 45.53 3.79
CA GLY A 219 44.01 46.50 2.73
C GLY A 219 45.18 46.94 1.85
N THR A 220 44.85 47.66 0.78
CA THR A 220 45.51 48.93 0.42
C THR A 220 44.73 49.69 -0.65
N ALA A 221 44.55 50.98 -0.34
CA ALA A 221 44.41 52.15 -1.22
C ALA A 221 43.18 52.28 -2.14
N ASP A 222 42.34 53.25 -1.77
CA ASP A 222 41.60 54.10 -2.70
C ASP A 222 42.48 54.57 -3.86
N ASP A 223 41.99 54.44 -5.09
CA ASP A 223 42.08 55.53 -6.07
C ASP A 223 40.98 55.45 -7.14
N ASN A 224 39.99 56.32 -6.92
CA ASN A 224 39.30 57.19 -7.87
C ASN A 224 39.17 56.78 -9.37
N ALA A 225 37.89 56.61 -9.77
CA ALA A 225 37.24 57.15 -10.97
C ALA A 225 38.03 57.34 -12.30
N THR A 226 37.63 56.57 -13.32
CA THR A 226 37.31 56.98 -14.72
C THR A 226 36.88 55.70 -15.45
N GLY A 227 35.74 55.58 -16.14
CA GLY A 227 35.28 56.43 -17.24
C GLY A 227 35.82 55.87 -18.57
N GLU A 228 34.92 55.38 -19.43
CA GLU A 228 35.11 55.02 -20.85
C GLU A 228 35.79 53.70 -21.24
N THR A 229 35.01 52.83 -21.88
CA THR A 229 35.48 52.03 -23.03
C THR A 229 34.60 52.40 -24.23
N ASP A 230 35.14 53.23 -25.12
CA ASP A 230 34.58 53.44 -26.46
C ASP A 230 35.28 52.49 -27.44
N GLY A 231 34.47 51.85 -28.28
CA GLY A 231 34.94 51.08 -29.42
C GLY A 231 35.08 51.99 -30.63
N GLY A 232 36.28 52.08 -31.21
CA GLY A 232 36.50 52.86 -32.43
C GLY A 232 37.75 52.41 -33.18
N ALA A 233 37.53 51.93 -34.41
CA ALA A 233 38.51 51.41 -35.36
C ALA A 233 39.66 52.38 -35.71
N THR A 234 40.79 51.87 -36.23
CA THR A 234 41.21 52.05 -37.64
C THR A 234 42.60 51.46 -37.97
N SER A 235 42.63 50.81 -39.14
CA SER A 235 43.74 50.48 -40.07
C SER A 235 44.87 49.54 -39.64
#